data_AF-A0A5J5AXP5-F1
#
_entry.id   AF-A0A5J5AXP5-F1
#
_cell.length_a   1.000
_cell.length_b   1.000
_cell.length_c   1.000
_cell.angle_alpha   90.00
_cell.angle_beta   90.00
_cell.angle_gamma   90.00
#
_symmetry.space_group_name_H-M   'P 1'
#
loop_
_entity.id
_entity.type
_entity.pdbx_description
1 polymer ?
#
loop_
_entity_poly.entity_id
_entity_poly.type
_entity_poly.pdbx_seq_one_letter_code
_entity_poly.pdbx_strand_id
1 'polypeptide(L)'
;MMMMMQRAVIASSNLRHCGAIFALQNGLLFILYLVLLILLLIESINGLCKEGLLSEASMLLKKMEESGCSPDGFTYNIIAQGFLRNNETSRALQHLHEMVEKGFSANAATVAMLMHLSDNSGPNQSVLEMLHKSM
;
A
#
# COMPACT_ATOMS: atom_id res chain seq x y z
N MET A 1 -30.76 -3.83 -11.77
CA MET A 1 -30.96 -5.24 -12.17
C MET A 1 -30.48 -6.26 -11.14
N MET A 2 -29.60 -5.93 -10.19
CA MET A 2 -29.07 -6.88 -9.18
C MET A 2 -30.00 -7.21 -8.00
N MET A 3 -31.06 -6.43 -7.74
CA MET A 3 -31.95 -6.67 -6.58
C MET A 3 -33.04 -7.75 -6.81
N MET A 4 -33.33 -8.14 -8.06
CA MET A 4 -34.45 -9.06 -8.33
C MET A 4 -34.09 -10.55 -8.29
N MET A 5 -32.81 -10.94 -8.40
CA MET A 5 -32.42 -12.35 -8.29
C MET A 5 -32.41 -12.90 -6.85
N GLN A 6 -32.36 -12.05 -5.82
CA GLN A 6 -32.33 -12.51 -4.42
C GLN A 6 -33.67 -13.03 -3.90
N ARG A 7 -34.78 -12.76 -4.60
CA ARG A 7 -36.11 -13.22 -4.16
C ARG A 7 -36.38 -14.71 -4.43
N ALA A 8 -35.64 -15.35 -5.33
CA ALA A 8 -35.86 -16.76 -5.71
C ALA A 8 -35.28 -17.77 -4.72
N VAL A 9 -34.28 -17.40 -3.92
CA VAL A 9 -33.59 -18.31 -2.97
C VAL A 9 -34.30 -18.40 -1.60
N ILE A 10 -35.29 -17.54 -1.35
CA ILE A 10 -35.95 -17.41 -0.02
C ILE A 10 -37.05 -18.48 0.19
N ALA A 11 -37.43 -19.25 -0.84
CA ALA A 11 -38.65 -20.06 -0.82
C ALA A 11 -38.54 -21.49 -0.22
N SER A 12 -37.37 -21.98 0.22
CA SER A 12 -37.28 -23.30 0.87
C SER A 12 -36.51 -23.26 2.21
N SER A 13 -37.28 -23.29 3.30
CA SER A 13 -36.95 -23.98 4.56
C SER A 13 -35.49 -23.93 5.08
N ASN A 14 -35.00 -22.75 5.49
CA ASN A 14 -34.16 -22.52 6.69
C ASN A 14 -33.68 -21.05 6.76
N LEU A 15 -34.58 -20.13 7.13
CA LEU A 15 -34.31 -18.67 7.07
C LEU A 15 -33.18 -18.18 8.01
N ARG A 16 -32.82 -18.90 9.08
CA ARG A 16 -31.79 -18.42 10.04
C ARG A 16 -30.36 -18.73 9.59
N HIS A 17 -30.13 -19.83 8.89
CA HIS A 17 -28.81 -20.17 8.36
C HIS A 17 -28.52 -19.43 7.04
N CYS A 18 -29.53 -19.19 6.22
CA CYS A 18 -29.36 -18.45 4.96
C CYS A 18 -29.00 -16.97 5.17
N GLY A 19 -29.54 -16.31 6.21
CA GLY A 19 -29.20 -14.91 6.52
C GLY A 19 -27.74 -14.72 6.95
N ALA A 20 -27.20 -15.64 7.77
CA ALA A 20 -25.80 -15.61 8.16
C ALA A 20 -24.87 -15.90 6.96
N ILE A 21 -25.21 -16.90 6.14
CA ILE A 21 -24.45 -17.23 4.93
C ILE A 21 -24.48 -16.06 3.94
N PHE A 22 -25.63 -15.41 3.75
CA PHE A 22 -25.74 -14.26 2.85
C PHE A 22 -24.98 -13.03 3.36
N ALA A 23 -25.04 -12.72 4.66
CA ALA A 23 -24.25 -11.65 5.26
C ALA A 23 -22.74 -11.95 5.18
N LEU A 24 -22.33 -13.20 5.44
CA LEU A 24 -20.95 -13.66 5.28
C LEU A 24 -20.49 -13.60 3.82
N GLN A 25 -21.32 -13.99 2.86
CA GLN A 25 -20.97 -14.01 1.44
C GLN A 25 -20.85 -12.60 0.86
N ASN A 26 -21.73 -11.68 1.23
CA ASN A 26 -21.64 -10.27 0.81
C ASN A 26 -20.50 -9.54 1.54
N GLY A 27 -20.26 -9.84 2.82
CA GLY A 27 -19.12 -9.31 3.58
C GLY A 27 -17.78 -9.80 3.03
N LEU A 28 -17.66 -11.09 2.72
CA LEU A 28 -16.47 -11.67 2.09
C LEU A 28 -16.23 -11.07 0.70
N LEU A 29 -17.29 -10.86 -0.10
CA LEU A 29 -17.17 -10.21 -1.41
C LEU A 29 -16.71 -8.74 -1.28
N PHE A 30 -17.21 -8.02 -0.27
CA PHE A 30 -16.77 -6.65 0.01
C PHE A 30 -15.30 -6.60 0.45
N ILE A 31 -14.88 -7.51 1.35
CA ILE A 31 -13.48 -7.65 1.76
C ILE A 31 -12.60 -8.00 0.57
N LEU A 32 -13.01 -8.95 -0.27
CA LEU A 32 -12.27 -9.35 -1.47
C LEU A 32 -12.13 -8.19 -2.46
N TYR A 33 -13.18 -7.39 -2.65
CA TYR A 33 -13.15 -6.19 -3.49
C TYR A 33 -12.19 -5.14 -2.93
N LEU A 34 -12.21 -4.90 -1.61
CA LEU A 34 -11.30 -3.96 -0.95
C LEU A 34 -9.84 -4.40 -1.08
N VAL A 35 -9.55 -5.69 -0.87
CA VAL A 35 -8.20 -6.26 -1.05
C VAL A 35 -7.74 -6.13 -2.50
N LEU A 36 -8.61 -6.46 -3.47
CA LEU A 36 -8.28 -6.34 -4.89
C LEU A 36 -8.00 -4.87 -5.28
N LEU A 37 -8.79 -3.92 -4.75
CA LEU A 37 -8.57 -2.49 -4.97
C LEU A 37 -7.22 -2.04 -4.42
N ILE A 38 -6.84 -2.46 -3.21
CA ILE A 38 -5.54 -2.14 -2.61
C ILE A 38 -4.39 -2.67 -3.48
N LEU A 39 -4.48 -3.93 -3.95
CA LEU A 39 -3.44 -4.51 -4.82
C LEU A 39 -3.30 -3.75 -6.14
N LEU A 40 -4.40 -3.37 -6.78
CA LEU A 40 -4.41 -2.56 -8.00
C LEU A 40 -3.80 -1.17 -7.79
N LEU A 41 -4.07 -0.54 -6.63
CA LEU A 41 -3.47 0.76 -6.28
C LEU A 41 -1.95 0.64 -6.11
N ILE A 42 -1.48 -0.41 -5.40
CA ILE A 42 -0.04 -0.67 -5.22
C ILE A 42 0.67 -0.87 -6.57
N GLU A 43 0.06 -1.63 -7.48
CA GLU A 43 0.62 -1.86 -8.82
C GLU A 43 0.66 -0.58 -9.65
N SER A 44 -0.41 0.23 -9.60
CA SER A 44 -0.48 1.52 -10.29
C SER A 44 0.59 2.48 -9.78
N ILE A 45 0.79 2.54 -8.47
CA ILE A 45 1.86 3.33 -7.83
C ILE A 45 3.23 2.88 -8.34
N ASN A 46 3.49 1.56 -8.37
CA ASN A 46 4.75 1.02 -8.88
C ASN A 46 4.95 1.34 -10.38
N GLY A 47 3.89 1.31 -11.19
CA GLY A 47 3.90 1.71 -12.59
C GLY A 47 4.29 3.17 -12.77
N LEU A 48 3.58 4.08 -12.08
CA LEU A 48 3.85 5.52 -12.12
C LEU A 48 5.26 5.87 -11.62
N CYS A 49 5.74 5.17 -10.58
CA CYS A 49 7.12 5.30 -10.12
C CYS A 49 8.14 4.89 -11.19
N LYS A 50 7.88 3.87 -12.00
CA LYS A 50 8.77 3.48 -13.11
C LYS A 50 8.74 4.49 -14.27
N GLU A 51 7.61 5.14 -14.47
CA GLU A 51 7.44 6.19 -15.49
C GLU A 51 7.96 7.56 -15.04
N GLY A 52 8.34 7.71 -13.77
CA GLY A 52 8.81 8.98 -13.20
C GLY A 52 7.68 9.93 -12.81
N LEU A 53 6.42 9.50 -12.86
CA LEU A 53 5.23 10.26 -12.47
C LEU A 53 5.04 10.26 -10.95
N LEU A 54 6.04 10.75 -10.24
CA LEU A 54 6.12 10.74 -8.77
C LEU A 54 5.02 11.55 -8.07
N SER A 55 4.53 12.61 -8.71
CA SER A 55 3.41 13.41 -8.18
C SER A 55 2.11 12.59 -8.11
N GLU A 56 1.81 11.86 -9.18
CA GLU A 56 0.62 11.01 -9.26
C GLU A 56 0.72 9.82 -8.30
N ALA A 57 1.91 9.22 -8.17
CA ALA A 57 2.16 8.16 -7.20
C ALA A 57 1.88 8.61 -5.74
N SER A 58 2.35 9.80 -5.34
CA SER A 58 2.05 10.36 -4.01
C SER A 58 0.56 10.70 -3.84
N MET A 59 -0.11 11.18 -4.89
CA MET A 59 -1.55 11.47 -4.83
C MET A 59 -2.37 10.19 -4.62
N LEU A 60 -2.01 9.10 -5.30
CA LEU A 60 -2.63 7.79 -5.13
C LEU A 60 -2.41 7.23 -3.72
N LEU A 61 -1.20 7.38 -3.17
CA LEU A 61 -0.92 6.98 -1.79
C LEU A 61 -1.85 7.71 -0.80
N LYS A 62 -1.97 9.03 -0.95
CA LYS A 62 -2.84 9.83 -0.09
C LYS A 62 -4.31 9.43 -0.25
N LYS A 63 -4.75 9.16 -1.48
CA LYS A 63 -6.11 8.69 -1.74
C LYS A 63 -6.38 7.33 -1.10
N MET A 64 -5.37 6.47 -1.01
CA MET A 64 -5.46 5.20 -0.29
C MET A 64 -5.69 5.44 1.21
N GLU A 65 -4.94 6.36 1.82
CA GLU A 65 -5.12 6.78 3.22
C GLU A 65 -6.51 7.39 3.47
N GLU A 66 -6.97 8.30 2.60
CA GLU A 66 -8.29 8.93 2.68
C GLU A 66 -9.44 7.92 2.54
N SER A 67 -9.20 6.83 1.81
CA SER A 67 -10.16 5.72 1.66
C SER A 67 -10.20 4.80 2.89
N GLY A 68 -9.48 5.14 3.97
CA GLY A 68 -9.37 4.33 5.19
C GLY A 68 -8.43 3.12 5.04
N CYS A 69 -7.73 3.01 3.91
CA CYS A 69 -6.76 1.95 3.65
C CYS A 69 -5.37 2.46 4.02
N SER A 70 -4.92 2.17 5.24
CA SER A 70 -3.59 2.59 5.67
C SER A 70 -2.51 1.84 4.89
N PRO A 71 -1.54 2.52 4.27
CA PRO A 71 -0.42 1.89 3.60
C PRO A 71 0.38 1.05 4.59
N ASP A 72 0.73 -0.15 4.16
CA ASP A 72 1.63 -1.02 4.90
C ASP A 72 3.10 -0.67 4.62
N GLY A 73 4.02 -1.26 5.39
CA GLY A 73 5.46 -1.11 5.16
C GLY A 73 5.89 -1.54 3.75
N PHE A 74 5.18 -2.48 3.11
CA PHE A 74 5.46 -2.89 1.75
C PHE A 74 5.18 -1.77 0.73
N THR A 75 4.04 -1.10 0.87
CA THR A 75 3.65 0.04 0.02
C THR A 75 4.63 1.21 0.18
N TYR A 76 4.99 1.55 1.40
CA TYR A 76 5.99 2.58 1.67
C TYR A 76 7.35 2.25 1.06
N ASN A 77 7.78 0.98 1.16
CA ASN A 77 9.01 0.53 0.51
C ASN A 77 8.91 0.69 -1.01
N ILE A 78 7.84 0.25 -1.67
CA ILE A 78 7.67 0.41 -3.13
C ILE A 78 7.81 1.88 -3.54
N ILE A 79 7.11 2.76 -2.83
CA ILE A 79 7.12 4.20 -3.12
C ILE A 79 8.52 4.75 -2.94
N ALA A 80 9.15 4.53 -1.78
CA ALA A 80 10.50 4.98 -1.52
C ALA A 80 11.48 4.50 -2.59
N GLN A 81 11.41 3.22 -2.98
CA GLN A 81 12.23 2.67 -4.06
C GLN A 81 11.98 3.36 -5.41
N GLY A 82 10.73 3.67 -5.72
CA GLY A 82 10.34 4.45 -6.89
C GLY A 82 10.93 5.86 -6.90
N PHE A 83 10.89 6.55 -5.77
CA PHE A 83 11.48 7.88 -5.61
C PHE A 83 13.02 7.85 -5.74
N LEU A 84 13.67 6.85 -5.13
CA LEU A 84 15.13 6.67 -5.22
C LEU A 84 15.59 6.44 -6.66
N ARG A 85 14.87 5.63 -7.44
CA ARG A 85 15.18 5.38 -8.86
C ARG A 85 15.12 6.62 -9.74
N ASN A 86 14.32 7.60 -9.35
CA ASN A 86 14.15 8.87 -10.06
C ASN A 86 15.03 10.00 -9.49
N ASN A 87 16.02 9.67 -8.66
CA ASN A 87 16.91 10.62 -7.98
C ASN A 87 16.20 11.63 -7.05
N GLU A 88 14.96 11.36 -6.65
CA GLU A 88 14.22 12.17 -5.68
C GLU A 88 14.42 11.64 -4.24
N THR A 89 15.68 11.63 -3.80
CA THR A 89 16.12 11.11 -2.49
C THR A 89 15.45 11.82 -1.31
N SER A 90 15.25 13.14 -1.37
CA SER A 90 14.62 13.90 -0.29
C SER A 90 13.20 13.42 0.01
N ARG A 91 12.39 13.20 -1.04
CA ARG A 91 11.01 12.71 -0.90
C ARG A 91 10.97 11.22 -0.53
N ALA A 92 11.91 10.42 -1.04
CA ALA A 92 12.05 9.03 -0.60
C ALA A 92 12.30 8.93 0.92
N LEU A 93 13.20 9.77 1.44
CA LEU A 93 13.53 9.80 2.86
C LEU A 93 12.35 10.25 3.73
N GLN A 94 11.55 11.21 3.26
CA GLN A 94 10.32 11.62 3.96
C GLN A 94 9.36 10.43 4.12
N HIS A 95 9.10 9.68 3.05
CA HIS A 95 8.22 8.51 3.11
C HIS A 95 8.80 7.38 3.98
N LEU A 96 10.13 7.23 4.02
CA LEU A 96 10.78 6.27 4.92
C LEU A 96 10.71 6.69 6.39
N HIS A 97 10.78 8.00 6.68
CA HIS A 97 10.58 8.51 8.02
C HIS A 97 9.15 8.26 8.50
N GLU A 98 8.14 8.58 7.67
CA GLU A 98 6.73 8.30 7.94
C GLU A 98 6.50 6.80 8.21
N MET A 99 7.14 5.93 7.42
CA MET A 99 7.09 4.48 7.61
C MET A 99 7.66 4.06 8.98
N VAL A 100 8.79 4.64 9.40
CA VAL A 100 9.44 4.36 10.68
C VAL A 100 8.63 4.92 11.86
N GLU A 101 8.00 6.08 11.71
CA GLU A 101 7.07 6.64 12.71
C GLU A 101 5.82 5.77 12.88
N LYS A 102 5.32 5.19 11.79
CA LYS A 102 4.24 4.20 11.82
C LYS A 102 4.67 2.83 12.36
N GLY A 103 5.95 2.65 12.71
CA GLY A 103 6.48 1.43 13.32
C GLY A 103 6.90 0.34 12.32
N PHE A 104 6.99 0.67 11.02
CA PHE A 104 7.46 -0.25 9.99
C PHE A 104 8.97 -0.06 9.72
N SER A 105 9.63 -1.13 9.26
CA SER A 105 11.05 -1.11 8.91
C SER A 105 11.28 -1.09 7.40
N ALA A 106 12.38 -0.46 6.99
CA ALA A 106 12.80 -0.44 5.60
C ALA A 106 13.30 -1.83 5.18
N ASN A 107 12.95 -2.23 3.97
CA ASN A 107 13.48 -3.41 3.31
C ASN A 107 14.99 -3.23 3.01
N ALA A 108 15.78 -4.30 3.15
CA ALA A 108 17.19 -4.35 2.78
C ALA A 108 17.49 -3.81 1.36
N ALA A 109 16.62 -4.09 0.37
CA ALA A 109 16.73 -3.56 -0.99
C ALA A 109 16.56 -2.03 -1.05
N THR A 110 15.67 -1.46 -0.23
CA THR A 110 15.49 0.00 -0.13
C THR A 110 16.73 0.65 0.49
N VAL A 111 17.28 0.05 1.54
CA VAL A 111 18.51 0.49 2.21
C VAL A 111 19.72 0.41 1.27
N ALA A 112 19.86 -0.67 0.51
CA ALA A 112 20.93 -0.83 -0.46
C ALA A 112 20.88 0.24 -1.57
N MET A 113 19.69 0.54 -2.10
CA MET A 113 19.53 1.63 -3.09
C MET A 113 19.89 3.00 -2.51
N LEU A 114 19.52 3.25 -1.25
CA LEU A 114 19.90 4.48 -0.54
C LEU A 114 21.42 4.61 -0.34
N MET A 115 22.09 3.53 0.06
CA MET A 115 23.55 3.52 0.21
C MET A 115 24.25 3.85 -1.12
N HIS A 116 23.84 3.18 -2.20
CA HIS A 116 24.43 3.40 -3.53
C HIS A 116 24.22 4.83 -4.06
N LEU A 117 23.14 5.50 -3.67
CA LEU A 117 22.90 6.91 -4.00
C LEU A 117 23.67 7.86 -3.06
N SER A 118 23.87 7.47 -1.81
CA SER A 118 24.57 8.27 -0.79
C SER A 118 26.09 8.28 -0.99
N ASP A 119 26.68 7.23 -1.57
CA ASP A 119 28.11 7.23 -1.95
C ASP A 119 28.45 8.35 -2.96
N ASN A 120 27.46 8.80 -3.75
CA ASN A 120 27.60 9.93 -4.67
C ASN A 120 27.20 11.30 -4.06
N SER A 121 26.55 11.33 -2.90
CA SER A 121 25.95 12.56 -2.33
C SER A 121 26.29 12.84 -0.86
N GLY A 122 27.17 12.05 -0.24
CA GLY A 122 27.55 12.16 1.17
C GLY A 122 26.59 11.39 2.09
N PRO A 123 27.06 10.95 3.29
CA PRO A 123 26.25 10.13 4.18
C PRO A 123 25.09 10.95 4.76
N ASN A 124 23.87 10.62 4.35
CA ASN A 124 22.65 11.19 4.93
C ASN A 124 22.42 10.59 6.33
N GLN A 125 22.31 11.44 7.35
CA GLN A 125 22.05 11.08 8.74
C GLN A 125 20.87 10.10 8.91
N SER A 126 19.87 10.22 8.05
CA SER A 126 18.67 9.38 8.00
C SER A 126 18.92 7.92 7.60
N VAL A 127 19.95 7.64 6.78
CA VAL A 127 20.34 6.25 6.44
C VAL A 127 20.94 5.55 7.65
N LEU A 128 21.72 6.28 8.45
CA LEU A 128 22.34 5.77 9.67
C LEU A 128 21.28 5.44 10.74
N GLU A 129 20.25 6.27 10.87
CA GLU A 129 19.13 6.01 11.79
C GLU A 129 18.29 4.78 11.38
N MET A 130 18.04 4.59 10.07
CA MET A 130 17.35 3.39 9.58
C MET A 130 18.17 2.11 9.78
N LEU A 131 19.49 2.17 9.60
CA LEU A 131 20.38 1.04 9.88
C LEU A 131 20.40 0.69 11.36
N HIS A 132 20.43 1.71 12.24
CA HIS A 132 20.45 1.52 13.69
C HIS A 132 19.13 0.95 14.23
N LYS A 133 17.99 1.18 13.56
CA LYS A 133 16.69 0.54 13.90
C LYS A 133 16.52 -0.88 13.33
N SER A 134 17.36 -1.30 12.39
CA SER A 134 17.32 -2.64 11.79
C SER A 134 18.18 -3.68 12.52
N MET A 135 18.97 -3.26 13.52
CA MET A 135 19.90 -4.09 14.28
C MET A 135 19.38 -4.41 15.68
#